data_AF-A0A8T4NFZ0-F1
#
_entry.id   AF-A0A8T4NFZ0-F1
#
_cell.length_a   1.000
_cell.length_b   1.000
_cell.length_c   1.000
_cell.angle_alpha   90.00
_cell.angle_beta   90.00
_cell.angle_gamma   90.00
#
_symmetry.space_group_name_H-M   'P 1'
#
loop_
_entity.id
_entity.type
_entity.pdbx_description
1 polymer ?
#
loop_
_entity_poly.entity_id
_entity_poly.type
_entity_poly.pdbx_seq_one_letter_code
_entity_poly.pdbx_strand_id
1 'polypeptide(L)' 'METTIAIKERTAQLLMQLKRKLEAKSFDEIILAMIKEKEKIPSSRFGSQPALKKFTEREKTYREL' A
#
# COMPACT_ATOMS: atom_id res chain seq x y z
N MET A 1 13.80 6.06 0.86
CA MET A 1 14.11 7.25 0.03
C MET A 1 12.88 8.12 0.07
N GLU A 2 13.03 9.40 0.42
CA GLU A 2 11.90 10.32 0.48
C GLU A 2 11.84 11.13 -0.81
N THR A 3 10.64 11.54 -1.21
CA THR A 3 10.42 12.33 -2.42
C THR A 3 9.46 13.46 -2.11
N THR A 4 9.79 14.66 -2.59
CA THR A 4 8.96 15.85 -2.40
C THR A 4 7.96 15.98 -3.54
N ILE A 5 6.68 16.05 -3.20
CA ILE A 5 5.60 16.30 -4.16
C ILE A 5 5.05 17.70 -3.88
N ALA A 6 5.14 18.58 -4.88
CA ALA A 6 4.52 19.90 -4.79
C ALA A 6 3.01 19.79 -4.99
N ILE A 7 2.23 20.34 -4.06
CA ILE A 7 0.76 20.36 -4.10
C ILE A 7 0.25 21.77 -3.78
N LYS A 8 -0.98 22.06 -4.20
CA LYS A 8 -1.65 23.31 -3.83
C LYS A 8 -1.93 23.36 -2.33
N GLU A 9 -1.90 24.55 -1.74
CA GLU A 9 -2.17 24.75 -0.31
C GLU A 9 -3.51 24.16 0.14
N ARG A 10 -4.58 24.41 -0.64
CA ARG A 10 -5.90 23.84 -0.38
C ARG A 10 -5.87 22.30 -0.28
N THR A 11 -5.08 21.64 -1.13
CA THR A 11 -4.92 20.19 -1.09
C THR A 11 -4.19 19.74 0.17
N ALA A 12 -3.15 20.47 0.59
CA ALA A 12 -2.43 20.18 1.83
C ALA A 12 -3.33 20.31 3.07
N GLN A 13 -4.19 21.33 3.11
CA GLN A 13 -5.17 21.51 4.19
C GLN A 13 -6.15 20.34 4.28
N LEU A 14 -6.70 19.90 3.14
CA LEU A 14 -7.61 18.76 3.08
C LEU A 14 -6.92 17.45 3.52
N LEU A 15 -5.67 17.22 3.07
CA LEU A 15 -4.89 16.07 3.51
C LEU A 15 -4.63 16.10 5.03
N MET A 16 -4.39 17.27 5.60
CA MET A 16 -4.18 17.43 7.04
C MET A 16 -5.45 17.13 7.85
N GLN A 17 -6.61 17.57 7.37
CA GLN A 17 -7.90 17.23 7.97
C GLN A 17 -8.17 15.72 7.88
N LEU A 18 -7.90 15.12 6.71
CA LEU A 18 -8.06 13.69 6.49
C LEU A 18 -7.13 12.86 7.39
N LYS A 19 -5.88 13.30 7.58
CA LYS A 19 -4.92 12.68 8.50
C LYS A 19 -5.44 12.62 9.93
N ARG A 20 -6.04 13.72 10.41
CA ARG A 20 -6.63 13.78 11.76
C ARG A 20 -7.85 12.85 11.87
N LYS A 21 -8.72 12.85 10.86
CA LYS A 21 -9.93 12.04 10.85
C LYS A 21 -9.64 10.53 10.86
N LEU A 22 -8.58 10.10 10.17
CA LEU A 22 -8.18 8.70 10.07
C LEU A 22 -7.12 8.31 11.11
N GLU A 23 -6.74 9.22 12.00
CA GLU A 23 -5.67 9.03 12.99
C GLU A 23 -4.35 8.51 12.38
N ALA A 24 -4.09 8.86 11.13
CA ALA A 24 -2.97 8.34 10.36
C ALA A 24 -1.64 8.96 10.82
N LYS A 25 -0.57 8.15 10.75
CA LYS A 25 0.77 8.53 11.22
C LYS A 25 1.44 9.48 10.25
N SER A 26 1.25 9.28 8.94
CA SER A 26 1.87 10.10 7.88
C SER A 26 0.90 10.39 6.72
N PHE A 27 1.27 11.33 5.85
CA PHE A 27 0.55 11.55 4.60
C PHE A 27 0.70 10.38 3.63
N ASP A 28 1.86 9.71 3.64
CA ASP A 28 2.14 8.53 2.82
C ASP A 28 1.16 7.39 3.11
N GLU A 29 0.86 7.14 4.38
CA GLU A 29 -0.11 6.12 4.81
C GLU A 29 -1.52 6.39 4.23
N ILE A 30 -1.95 7.66 4.24
CA ILE A 30 -3.25 8.07 3.71
C ILE A 30 -3.28 7.94 2.19
N ILE A 31 -2.22 8.41 1.52
CA ILE A 31 -2.10 8.33 0.06
C ILE A 31 -2.16 6.86 -0.38
N LEU A 32 -1.43 5.97 0.31
CA LEU A 32 -1.46 4.53 0.05
C LEU A 32 -2.83 3.92 0.31
N ALA A 33 -3.51 4.31 1.39
CA ALA A 33 -4.86 3.82 1.69
C ALA A 33 -5.85 4.22 0.59
N MET A 34 -5.82 5.50 0.15
CA MET A 34 -6.67 6.00 -0.93
C MET A 34 -6.39 5.30 -2.27
N ILE A 35 -5.12 5.07 -2.59
CA ILE A 35 -4.73 4.35 -3.82
C ILE A 35 -5.25 2.90 -3.77
N LYS A 36 -5.08 2.20 -2.64
CA LYS A 36 -5.58 0.83 -2.47
C LYS A 36 -7.09 0.74 -2.61
N GLU A 37 -7.82 1.69 -2.02
CA GLU A 37 -9.27 1.77 -2.09
C GLU A 37 -9.75 1.98 -3.55
N LYS A 38 -9.10 2.90 -4.28
CA LYS A 38 -9.49 3.24 -5.66
C LYS A 38 -9.11 2.17 -6.67
N GLU A 39 -7.89 1.65 -6.58
CA GLU A 39 -7.36 0.70 -7.56
C GLU A 39 -7.72 -0.76 -7.22
N LYS A 40 -8.43 -1.01 -6.11
CA LYS A 40 -8.68 -2.35 -5.56
C LYS A 40 -7.40 -3.20 -5.48
N ILE A 41 -6.25 -2.56 -5.24
CA ILE A 41 -4.96 -3.25 -5.20
C ILE A 41 -4.98 -4.16 -3.98
N PRO A 42 -4.87 -5.49 -4.17
CA PRO A 42 -4.83 -6.40 -3.05
C PRO A 42 -3.65 -6.05 -2.14
N SER A 43 -3.82 -6.23 -0.83
CA SER A 43 -2.78 -6.01 0.19
C SER A 43 -1.48 -6.78 -0.09
N SER A 44 -1.54 -7.78 -0.98
CA SER A 44 -0.42 -8.55 -1.49
C SER A 44 -0.50 -8.69 -3.02
N ARG A 45 0.61 -8.42 -3.71
CA ARG A 45 0.83 -8.82 -5.12
C ARG A 45 1.29 -10.28 -5.25
N PHE A 46 1.37 -11.02 -4.15
CA PHE A 46 1.76 -12.42 -4.16
C PHE A 46 0.72 -13.25 -4.94
N GLY A 47 1.11 -13.76 -6.10
CA GLY A 47 0.24 -14.50 -7.01
C GLY A 47 -0.53 -13.65 -8.04
N SER A 48 -0.26 -12.35 -8.16
CA SER A 48 -0.86 -11.51 -9.23
C SER A 48 -0.11 -11.59 -10.56
N GLN A 49 1.01 -12.31 -10.61
CA GLN A 49 1.70 -12.69 -11.85
C GLN A 49 1.17 -14.07 -12.28
N PRO A 50 0.47 -14.21 -13.42
CA PRO A 50 -0.08 -15.50 -13.87
C PRO A 50 0.98 -16.59 -14.05
N ALA A 51 2.24 -16.19 -14.29
CA ALA A 51 3.38 -17.08 -14.43
C ALA A 51 3.92 -17.63 -13.10
N LEU A 52 3.54 -17.05 -11.95
CA LEU A 52 3.98 -17.50 -10.64
C LEU A 52 2.80 -18.19 -9.96
N LYS A 53 2.68 -19.51 -10.17
CA LYS A 53 1.75 -20.36 -9.42
C LYS A 53 1.96 -20.14 -7.92
N LYS A 54 0.86 -20.13 -7.15
CA LYS A 54 0.94 -20.21 -5.69
C LYS A 54 1.74 -21.47 -5.34
N PHE A 55 2.75 -21.34 -4.48
CA PHE A 55 3.49 -22.49 -3.98
C PHE A 55 2.50 -23.49 -3.38
N THR A 56 2.61 -24.72 -3.83
CA THR A 56 1.90 -25.87 -3.28
C THR A 56 2.36 -26.13 -1.85
N GLU A 57 1.53 -26.76 -1.02
CA GLU A 57 1.88 -27.10 0.37
C GLU A 57 3.21 -27.90 0.47
N ARG A 58 3.58 -28.64 -0.58
CA ARG A 58 4.86 -29.37 -0.64
C ARG A 58 6.09 -28.46 -0.78
N GLU A 59 5.95 -27.30 -1.41
CA GLU A 59 7.06 -26.36 -1.65
C GLU A 59 7.32 -25.46 -0.43
N LYS A 60 6.36 -25.35 0.49
CA LYS A 60 6.54 -24.64 1.76
C LYS A 60 7.49 -25.37 2.72
N THR A 61 7.77 -26.66 2.47
CA THR A 61 8.52 -27.56 3.35
C THR A 61 9.91 -27.88 2.81
N TYR A 62 10.66 -26.88 2.34
CA TYR A 62 12.11 -27.01 2.11
C TYR A 62 12.88 -25.90 2.83
N ARG A 63 12.80 -25.93 4.15
CA ARG A 63 13.84 -25.38 5.03
C ARG A 63 13.90 -26.27 6.25
N GLU A 64 14.82 -27.23 6.21
CA GLU A 64 15.61 -27.74 7.32
C GLU A 64 16.36 -28.99 6.84
N LEU A 65 17.48 -28.76 6.14
CA LEU A 65 18.68 -29.61 6.17
C LEU A 65 19.90 -28.69 6.02
#